data_AF-A0A7R6WHE6-F1
#
_entry.id   AF-A0A7R6WHE6-F1
#
_cell.length_a   1.000
_cell.length_b   1.000
_cell.length_c   1.000
_cell.angle_alpha   90.00
_cell.angle_beta   90.00
_cell.angle_gamma   90.00
#
_symmetry.space_group_name_H-M   'P 1'
#
loop_
_entity.id
_entity.type
_entity.pdbx_description
1 polymer ?
#
loop_
_entity_poly.entity_id
_entity_poly.type
_entity_poly.pdbx_seq_one_letter_code
_entity_poly.pdbx_strand_id
1 'polypeptide(L)'
;MKLKKLFYLIRPLVALDWMEQRGSAGLPPMNLGECLDQTAVPVPAAKEIRGLIERKSRTREMGSGLIPTAIARYLEARYGHHAMNLAAPVRDDARQARKHALATVFYRQEAEQLS
;
A
#
# COMPACT_ATOMS: atom_id res chain seq x y z
N MET A 1 7.44 -7.12 14.27
CA MET A 1 7.34 -5.92 13.39
C MET A 1 6.46 -4.86 14.06
N LYS A 2 6.67 -3.55 13.81
CA LYS A 2 5.74 -2.51 14.29
C LYS A 2 4.38 -2.70 13.63
N LEU A 3 3.32 -2.98 14.40
CA LEU A 3 1.99 -3.34 13.84
C LEU A 3 1.42 -2.23 12.95
N LYS A 4 1.72 -0.96 13.27
CA LYS A 4 1.30 0.18 12.43
C LYS A 4 1.86 0.14 11.00
N LYS A 5 2.99 -0.56 10.76
CA LYS A 5 3.55 -0.72 9.41
C LYS A 5 2.71 -1.67 8.55
N LEU A 6 1.89 -2.54 9.15
CA LEU A 6 1.06 -3.49 8.42
C LEU A 6 0.01 -2.79 7.54
N PHE A 7 -0.38 -1.57 7.92
CA PHE A 7 -1.25 -0.73 7.11
C PHE A 7 -0.66 -0.35 5.75
N TYR A 8 0.66 -0.38 5.58
CA TYR A 8 1.29 -0.16 4.27
C TYR A 8 1.11 -1.36 3.32
N LEU A 9 0.79 -2.55 3.84
CA LEU A 9 0.46 -3.73 3.04
C LEU A 9 -1.05 -3.88 2.86
N ILE A 10 -1.81 -3.71 3.94
CA ILE A 10 -3.27 -3.88 3.92
C ILE A 10 -3.94 -2.87 2.98
N ARG A 11 -3.59 -1.59 3.06
CA ARG A 11 -4.26 -0.53 2.29
C ARG A 11 -4.20 -0.76 0.78
N PRO A 12 -3.02 -0.95 0.15
CA PRO A 12 -2.97 -1.18 -1.29
C PRO A 12 -3.65 -2.49 -1.69
N LEU A 13 -3.54 -3.56 -0.90
CA LEU A 13 -4.15 -4.85 -1.27
C LEU A 13 -5.68 -4.83 -1.20
N VAL A 14 -6.27 -4.23 -0.15
CA VAL A 14 -7.74 -4.06 -0.07
C VAL A 14 -8.23 -3.13 -1.18
N ALA A 15 -7.48 -2.07 -1.49
CA ALA A 15 -7.79 -1.17 -2.61
C ALA A 15 -7.78 -1.89 -3.97
N LEU A 16 -6.77 -2.73 -4.22
CA LEU A 16 -6.69 -3.53 -5.45
C LEU A 16 -7.84 -4.52 -5.55
N ASP A 17 -8.20 -5.21 -4.46
CA ASP A 17 -9.36 -6.09 -4.44
C ASP A 17 -10.67 -5.34 -4.69
N TRP A 18 -10.84 -4.16 -4.09
CA TRP A 18 -12.01 -3.31 -4.31
C TRP A 18 -12.15 -2.95 -5.79
N MET A 19 -11.04 -2.56 -6.43
CA MET A 19 -10.99 -2.18 -7.84
C MET A 19 -11.30 -3.38 -8.72
N GLU A 20 -10.64 -4.51 -8.49
CA GLU A 20 -10.81 -5.75 -9.26
C GLU A 20 -12.26 -6.23 -9.22
N GLN A 21 -12.90 -6.23 -8.05
CA GLN A 21 -14.31 -6.62 -7.88
C GLN A 21 -15.29 -5.71 -8.63
N ARG A 22 -14.83 -4.55 -9.10
CA ARG A 22 -15.62 -3.55 -9.85
C ARG A 22 -15.10 -3.34 -11.27
N GLY A 23 -14.29 -4.26 -11.79
CA GLY A 23 -13.73 -4.17 -13.14
C GLY A 23 -12.83 -2.94 -13.34
N SER A 24 -12.21 -2.43 -12.27
CA SER A 24 -11.30 -1.27 -12.28
C SER A 24 -11.91 0.03 -12.82
N ALA A 25 -13.24 0.17 -12.76
CA ALA A 25 -13.97 1.33 -13.32
C ALA A 25 -13.99 2.58 -12.42
N GLY A 26 -13.38 2.54 -11.23
CA GLY A 26 -13.43 3.62 -10.27
C GLY A 26 -12.28 3.60 -9.27
N LEU A 27 -12.22 4.65 -8.45
CA LEU A 27 -11.24 4.76 -7.38
C LEU A 27 -11.83 4.24 -6.06
N PRO A 28 -11.04 3.49 -5.27
CA PRO A 28 -11.48 2.97 -3.99
C PRO A 28 -11.69 4.11 -2.97
N PRO A 29 -12.56 3.90 -1.96
CA PRO A 29 -12.74 4.86 -0.87
C PRO A 29 -11.41 5.18 -0.17
N MET A 30 -11.20 6.44 0.16
CA MET A 30 -9.99 6.89 0.86
C MET A 30 -9.90 6.33 2.29
N ASN A 31 -11.05 6.14 2.94
CA ASN A 31 -11.14 5.52 4.25
C ASN A 31 -11.00 4.00 4.13
N LEU A 32 -10.02 3.42 4.84
CA LEU A 32 -9.78 1.97 4.77
C LEU A 32 -10.94 1.13 5.32
N GLY A 33 -11.65 1.61 6.36
CA GLY A 33 -12.79 0.88 6.91
C GLY A 33 -13.93 0.82 5.91
N GLU A 34 -14.27 1.95 5.30
CA GLU A 34 -15.28 2.03 4.25
C GLU A 34 -14.90 1.17 3.02
N CYS A 35 -13.64 1.25 2.59
CA CYS A 35 -13.13 0.42 1.49
C CYS A 35 -13.26 -1.07 1.82
N LEU A 36 -12.90 -1.47 3.04
CA LEU A 36 -13.03 -2.85 3.50
C LEU A 36 -14.49 -3.33 3.53
N ASP A 37 -15.42 -2.48 3.97
CA ASP A 37 -16.85 -2.81 4.05
C ASP A 37 -17.48 -3.00 2.67
N GLN A 38 -16.90 -2.37 1.65
CA GLN A 38 -17.32 -2.48 0.25
C GLN A 38 -16.56 -3.56 -0.54
N THR A 39 -15.68 -4.32 0.10
CA THR A 39 -14.82 -5.32 -0.55
C THR A 39 -15.10 -6.71 0.02
N ALA A 40 -15.32 -7.68 -0.85
CA ALA A 40 -15.42 -9.09 -0.45
C ALA A 40 -14.04 -9.61 0.00
N VAL A 41 -13.77 -9.50 1.29
CA VAL A 41 -12.58 -10.03 1.97
C VAL A 41 -13.00 -11.20 2.87
N PRO A 42 -12.19 -12.28 3.01
CA PRO A 42 -12.49 -13.36 3.94
C PRO A 42 -12.82 -12.85 5.35
N VAL A 43 -13.99 -13.24 5.88
CA VAL A 43 -14.54 -12.73 7.15
C VAL A 43 -13.52 -12.73 8.31
N PRO A 44 -12.70 -13.78 8.53
CA PRO A 44 -11.69 -13.76 9.59
C PRO A 44 -10.65 -12.66 9.41
N ALA A 45 -10.22 -12.39 8.17
CA ALA A 45 -9.25 -11.34 7.87
C ALA A 45 -9.89 -9.95 8.03
N ALA A 46 -11.11 -9.75 7.52
CA ALA A 46 -11.84 -8.49 7.66
C ALA A 46 -12.03 -8.10 9.13
N LYS A 47 -12.39 -9.07 9.99
CA LYS A 47 -12.54 -8.85 11.44
C LYS A 47 -11.24 -8.39 12.10
N GLU A 48 -10.11 -9.06 11.81
CA GLU A 48 -8.80 -8.69 12.34
C GLU A 48 -8.33 -7.31 11.83
N ILE A 49 -8.60 -6.98 10.56
CA ILE A 49 -8.28 -5.67 9.99
C ILE A 49 -9.11 -4.57 10.68
N ARG A 50 -10.41 -4.78 10.91
CA ARG A 50 -11.24 -3.83 11.68
C ARG A 50 -10.68 -3.61 13.09
N GLY A 51 -10.32 -4.69 13.79
CA GLY A 51 -9.69 -4.58 15.12
C GLY A 51 -8.38 -3.79 15.09
N LEU A 52 -7.57 -3.92 14.04
CA LEU A 52 -6.39 -3.07 13.86
C LEU A 52 -6.75 -1.59 13.61
N ILE A 53 -7.74 -1.30 12.78
CA ILE A 53 -8.21 0.07 12.51
C ILE A 53 -8.65 0.74 13.81
N GLU A 54 -9.47 0.05 14.61
CA GLU A 54 -9.93 0.54 15.92
C GLU A 54 -8.79 0.77 16.90
N ARG A 55 -7.83 -0.17 17.01
CA ARG A 55 -6.65 0.04 17.85
C ARG A 55 -5.82 1.25 17.39
N LYS A 56 -5.69 1.45 16.07
CA LYS A 56 -4.95 2.57 15.49
C LYS A 56 -5.62 3.92 15.75
N SER A 57 -6.95 3.97 15.74
CA SER A 57 -7.68 5.21 16.02
C SER A 57 -7.54 5.62 17.49
N ARG A 58 -7.39 4.65 18.41
CA ARG A 58 -7.21 4.90 19.84
C ARG A 58 -5.77 5.24 20.23
N THR A 59 -4.76 4.79 19.49
CA THR A 59 -3.34 5.07 19.81
C THR A 59 -2.44 5.12 18.58
N ARG A 60 -1.49 6.06 18.59
CA ARG A 60 -0.39 6.14 17.60
C ARG A 60 0.68 5.07 17.82
N GLU A 61 0.71 4.48 19.02
CA GLU A 61 1.69 3.48 19.44
C GLU A 61 1.04 2.10 19.58
N MET A 62 0.79 1.44 18.45
CA MET A 62 0.24 0.07 18.42
C MET A 62 1.26 -1.02 18.81
N GLY A 63 2.42 -0.65 19.35
CA GLY A 63 3.48 -1.59 19.72
C GLY A 63 4.03 -2.43 18.56
N SER A 64 4.67 -3.54 18.94
CA SER A 64 5.21 -4.54 18.02
C SER A 64 4.59 -5.90 18.31
N GLY A 65 4.43 -6.72 17.29
CA GLY A 65 3.89 -8.06 17.44
C GLY A 65 4.03 -8.88 16.16
N LEU A 66 3.46 -10.09 16.22
CA LEU A 66 3.25 -10.94 15.06
C LEU A 66 2.02 -10.46 14.28
N ILE A 67 2.03 -10.71 12.97
CA ILE A 67 0.87 -10.46 12.12
C ILE A 67 -0.20 -11.50 12.46
N PRO A 68 -1.46 -11.09 12.74
CA PRO A 68 -2.55 -12.05 12.94
C PRO A 68 -2.66 -13.02 11.76
N THR A 69 -2.77 -14.32 12.04
CA THR A 69 -2.71 -15.39 11.02
C THR A 69 -3.72 -15.20 9.89
N ALA A 70 -4.94 -14.75 10.20
CA ALA A 70 -5.96 -14.49 9.19
C ALA A 70 -5.55 -13.37 8.21
N ILE A 71 -4.89 -12.32 8.71
CA ILE A 71 -4.34 -11.25 7.88
C ILE A 71 -3.17 -11.78 7.05
N ALA A 72 -2.23 -12.51 7.65
CA ALA A 72 -1.10 -13.06 6.92
C ALA A 72 -1.54 -13.91 5.73
N ARG A 73 -2.49 -14.84 5.94
CA ARG A 73 -3.06 -15.68 4.88
C ARG A 73 -3.74 -14.87 3.77
N TYR A 74 -4.51 -13.84 4.15
CA TYR A 74 -5.14 -12.96 3.18
C TYR A 74 -4.09 -12.21 2.35
N LEU A 75 -3.10 -11.58 3.00
CA LEU A 75 -2.05 -10.81 2.32
C LEU A 75 -1.22 -11.70 1.40
N GLU A 76 -0.84 -12.90 1.82
CA GLU A 76 -0.08 -13.84 0.99
C GLU A 76 -0.86 -14.26 -0.27
N ALA A 77 -2.12 -14.68 -0.10
CA ALA A 77 -2.97 -15.08 -1.22
C ALA A 77 -3.17 -13.94 -2.23
N ARG A 78 -3.33 -12.71 -1.72
CA ARG A 78 -3.62 -11.54 -2.57
C ARG A 78 -2.38 -10.89 -3.17
N TYR A 79 -1.27 -10.87 -2.44
CA TYR A 79 0.01 -10.46 -2.98
C TYR A 79 0.42 -11.38 -4.14
N GLY A 80 0.29 -12.70 -3.99
CA GLY A 80 0.55 -13.64 -5.08
C GLY A 80 -0.32 -13.35 -6.30
N HIS A 81 -1.63 -13.18 -6.11
CA HIS A 81 -2.58 -12.86 -7.18
C HIS A 81 -2.23 -11.56 -7.93
N HIS A 82 -2.03 -10.46 -7.20
CA HIS A 82 -1.75 -9.16 -7.80
C HIS A 82 -0.34 -9.08 -8.40
N ALA A 83 0.64 -9.76 -7.80
CA ALA A 83 1.99 -9.88 -8.36
C ALA A 83 1.99 -10.59 -9.72
N MET A 84 1.14 -11.60 -9.91
CA MET A 84 1.00 -12.28 -11.20
C MET A 84 0.28 -11.44 -12.25
N ASN A 85 -0.57 -10.50 -11.83
CA ASN A 85 -1.31 -9.58 -12.72
C ASN A 85 -0.58 -8.27 -13.01
N LEU A 86 0.55 -8.01 -12.33
CA LEU A 86 1.41 -6.87 -12.65
C LEU A 86 2.10 -7.14 -13.99
N ALA A 87 1.88 -6.25 -14.96
CA ALA A 87 2.78 -6.18 -16.11
C ALA A 87 4.22 -6.09 -15.58
N ALA A 88 5.12 -6.86 -16.19
CA ALA A 88 6.53 -6.83 -15.80
C ALA A 88 6.97 -5.37 -15.69
N PRO A 89 7.53 -4.93 -14.56
CA PRO A 89 7.89 -3.53 -14.40
C PRO A 89 8.89 -3.19 -15.49
N VAL A 90 8.44 -2.42 -16.49
CA VAL A 90 9.33 -1.88 -17.52
C VAL A 90 10.14 -0.79 -16.83
N ARG A 91 11.28 -1.19 -16.26
CA ARG A 91 12.27 -0.24 -15.78
C ARG A 91 12.85 0.48 -16.99
N ASP A 92 12.35 1.68 -17.24
CA ASP A 92 12.95 2.61 -18.19
C ASP A 92 14.14 3.30 -17.52
N ASP A 93 15.25 2.57 -17.41
CA ASP A 93 16.48 3.03 -16.77
C ASP A 93 17.04 4.28 -17.49
N ALA A 94 16.80 4.41 -18.81
CA ALA A 94 17.21 5.58 -19.59
C ALA A 94 16.44 6.84 -19.15
N ARG A 95 15.12 6.74 -18.99
CA ARG A 95 14.31 7.84 -18.45
C ARG A 95 14.69 8.18 -17.01
N GLN A 96 15.00 7.18 -16.19
CA GLN A 96 15.42 7.39 -14.81
C GLN A 96 16.78 8.11 -14.74
N ALA A 97 17.75 7.71 -15.57
CA ALA A 97 19.06 8.35 -15.67
C ALA A 97 18.93 9.82 -16.14
N ARG A 98 18.08 10.09 -17.13
CA ARG A 98 17.80 11.47 -17.60
C ARG A 98 17.22 12.34 -16.49
N LYS A 99 16.24 11.83 -15.73
CA LYS A 99 15.67 12.55 -14.58
C LYS A 99 16.72 12.84 -13.51
N HIS A 100 17.59 11.87 -13.22
CA HIS A 100 18.66 12.06 -12.25
C HIS A 100 19.65 13.13 -12.70
N ALA A 101 20.09 13.09 -13.96
CA ALA A 101 20.99 14.10 -14.53
C ALA A 101 20.38 15.51 -14.49
N LEU A 102 19.10 15.66 -14.83
CA LEU A 102 18.39 16.94 -14.73
C LEU A 102 18.32 17.45 -13.28
N ALA A 103 18.04 16.57 -12.31
CA ALA A 103 18.03 16.95 -10.90
C ALA A 103 19.43 17.38 -10.43
N THR A 104 20.50 16.65 -10.82
CA THR A 104 21.88 17.02 -10.48
C THR A 104 22.26 18.38 -11.04
N VAL A 105 21.91 18.67 -12.29
CA VAL A 105 22.18 19.97 -12.92
C VAL A 105 21.43 21.09 -12.19
N PHE A 106 20.14 20.89 -11.93
CA PHE A 106 19.32 21.86 -11.21
C PHE A 106 19.90 22.19 -9.83
N TYR A 107 20.18 21.17 -9.00
CA TYR A 107 20.70 21.41 -7.66
C TYR A 107 22.09 22.03 -7.64
N ARG A 108 22.92 21.76 -8.66
CA ARG A 108 24.21 22.44 -8.80
C ARG A 108 24.02 23.93 -9.08
N GLN A 109 23.15 24.28 -10.02
CA GLN A 109 22.87 25.66 -10.39
C GLN A 109 22.27 26.47 -9.23
N GLU A 110 21.37 25.87 -8.46
CA GLU A 110 20.79 26.51 -7.27
C GLU A 110 21.84 26.74 -6.18
N ALA A 111 22.74 25.77 -5.95
CA ALA A 111 23.81 25.91 -4.95
C ALA A 111 24.83 27.00 -5.35
N GLU A 112 25.12 27.14 -6.64
CA GLU A 112 26.02 28.17 -7.17
C GLU A 112 25.40 29.58 -7.11
N GLN A 113 24.07 29.72 -7.19
CA GLN A 113 23.37 31.02 -7.07
C GLN A 113 23.22 31.51 -5.63
N LEU A 114 23.36 30.61 -4.65
CA LEU A 114 23.23 30.92 -3.21
C LEU A 114 24.58 31.21 -2.52
N SER A 115 25.69 31.20 -3.28
CA SER A 115 27.05 31.52 -2.80
C SER A 115 27.53 32.88 -3.29
#